data_AF-A0A816VN57-F1
#
_entry.id   AF-A0A816VN57-F1
#
_cell.length_a   1.000
_cell.length_b   1.000
_cell.length_c   1.000
_cell.angle_alpha   90.00
_cell.angle_beta   90.00
_cell.angle_gamma   90.00
#
_symmetry.space_group_name_H-M   'P 1'
#
loop_
_entity.id
_entity.type
_entity.pdbx_description
1 polymer ?
#
loop_
_entity_poly.entity_id
_entity_poly.type
_entity_poly.pdbx_seq_one_letter_code
_entity_poly.pdbx_strand_id
1 'polypeptide(L)'
;MHLVVFVAILIVECRCRTALYADERWYSSDDDSLPLIDTRLDQGNDENLGKWNETQLIYSLVHSGIQVNVTGRIRQWSSISAVTFHLDIGNEPLTSSNSLSMDEVRTVFPSFNIEQMYSDDHRGYFTYADMMMGEVNKHAGIWESSSKIIKSGMKAGPIVLFDLTERAQGDVVILSSFSHFMATSLNQRENMLEYGVMGSMSSVPANYNHSMIVFYSPHGVNEAMREWGQSMRRAFNRTMEHRLNDITINYLGYYTDNGDYYYYHTETGMNYEETLVSVSRNISLPIQYIQIDSWWYYKGNRDGVKEWSPRLDIFPDGLPVVHRRMNNIPIVAHNRHWASDTVYSKTYAFVIDPLHGKSLPISNDSFWIDLLGEASRNWGLVLYEQDWLNLQTIEFTPTRTDIDLGQRWLTAMGKAAEQVGVNIQYCMSLPRHALQALEIPRVTQARVSVDYAIHLDERVPQWNISVSSMLADAIGLAPYKDVFWSSSNEPGAPYRKTSMEPVPDREILIATLSTGPVTPGDAISYTNVNRIMRCCSEIGTILKPDRPITMINSLIADWAQNKGVVQGELYSTRSSL
;
A
#
# COMPACT_ATOMS: atom_id res chain seq x y z
N MET A 1 -13.57 -24.84 13.78
CA MET A 1 -12.75 -26.02 14.21
C MET A 1 -11.74 -26.44 13.13
N HIS A 2 -12.09 -26.40 11.85
CA HIS A 2 -11.22 -26.85 10.76
C HIS A 2 -10.03 -25.91 10.44
N LEU A 3 -10.17 -24.58 10.59
CA LEU A 3 -9.02 -23.67 10.43
C LEU A 3 -8.03 -23.74 11.60
N VAL A 4 -8.49 -24.00 12.82
CA VAL A 4 -7.61 -24.26 13.98
C VAL A 4 -6.81 -25.54 13.75
N VAL A 5 -7.43 -26.56 13.18
CA VAL A 5 -6.76 -27.79 12.74
C VAL A 5 -5.81 -27.51 11.57
N PHE A 6 -6.16 -26.64 10.61
CA PHE A 6 -5.24 -26.19 9.55
C PHE A 6 -4.00 -25.51 10.11
N VAL A 7 -4.14 -24.56 11.04
CA VAL A 7 -3.01 -23.92 11.74
C VAL A 7 -2.21 -24.95 12.54
N ALA A 8 -2.86 -25.92 13.18
CA ALA A 8 -2.17 -26.99 13.88
C ALA A 8 -1.41 -27.94 12.93
N ILE A 9 -1.97 -28.28 11.76
CA ILE A 9 -1.31 -29.07 10.71
C ILE A 9 -0.12 -28.31 10.12
N LEU A 10 -0.26 -27.00 9.88
CA LEU A 10 0.84 -26.12 9.45
C LEU A 10 2.03 -26.15 10.43
N ILE A 11 1.74 -26.29 11.72
CA ILE A 11 2.72 -26.25 12.80
C ILE A 11 3.33 -27.64 13.08
N VAL A 12 2.54 -28.71 13.00
CA VAL A 12 2.91 -30.05 13.50
C VAL A 12 3.41 -30.98 12.40
N GLU A 13 2.97 -30.81 11.15
CA GLU A 13 3.29 -31.72 10.05
C GLU A 13 3.99 -31.02 8.86
N CYS A 14 4.76 -29.96 9.11
CA CYS A 14 5.41 -29.14 8.07
C CYS A 14 6.29 -29.99 7.12
N ARG A 15 5.68 -30.65 6.13
CA ARG A 15 6.26 -31.11 4.88
C ARG A 15 6.43 -29.89 3.97
N CYS A 16 7.08 -28.88 4.53
CA CYS A 16 7.25 -27.57 3.93
C CYS A 16 8.49 -27.66 3.05
N ARG A 17 8.26 -27.64 1.73
CA ARG A 17 9.32 -27.50 0.75
C ARG A 17 10.15 -26.28 1.13
N THR A 18 11.44 -26.51 1.37
CA THR A 18 12.42 -25.44 1.50
C THR A 18 13.28 -25.48 0.27
N ALA A 19 13.37 -24.36 -0.45
CA ALA A 19 14.13 -24.31 -1.69
C ALA A 19 14.85 -22.98 -1.88
N LEU A 20 16.01 -23.01 -2.52
CA LEU A 20 16.86 -21.86 -2.78
C LEU A 20 17.38 -21.92 -4.22
N TYR A 21 17.36 -20.81 -4.93
CA TYR A 21 17.94 -20.71 -6.26
C TYR A 21 19.32 -20.04 -6.19
N ALA A 22 20.36 -20.78 -6.59
CA ALA A 22 21.75 -20.32 -6.65
C ALA A 22 22.53 -21.17 -7.66
N ASP A 23 23.67 -20.67 -8.16
CA ASP A 23 24.50 -21.39 -9.14
C ASP A 23 23.71 -21.89 -10.37
N GLU A 24 22.75 -21.10 -10.84
CA GLU A 24 21.84 -21.43 -11.95
C GLU A 24 20.89 -22.61 -11.73
N ARG A 25 20.76 -23.12 -10.51
CA ARG A 25 19.88 -24.26 -10.19
C ARG A 25 19.11 -24.09 -8.89
N TRP A 26 18.08 -24.91 -8.74
CA TRP A 26 17.36 -25.05 -7.48
C TRP A 26 18.06 -26.06 -6.58
N TYR A 27 18.18 -25.70 -5.30
CA TYR A 27 18.49 -26.59 -4.19
C TYR A 27 17.21 -26.76 -3.37
N SER A 28 16.80 -27.99 -3.07
CA SER A 28 15.49 -28.29 -2.47
C SER A 28 15.58 -29.37 -1.41
N SER A 29 14.70 -29.28 -0.42
CA SER A 29 14.43 -30.37 0.52
C SER A 29 13.76 -31.59 -0.14
N ASP A 30 13.19 -31.41 -1.34
CA ASP A 30 12.44 -32.47 -2.04
C ASP A 30 13.35 -33.48 -2.77
N ASP A 31 14.56 -33.06 -3.14
CA ASP A 31 15.51 -33.84 -3.95
C ASP A 31 16.84 -34.09 -3.23
N ASP A 32 16.85 -33.86 -1.91
CA ASP A 32 18.02 -33.99 -1.01
C ASP A 32 19.23 -33.12 -1.39
N SER A 33 19.09 -32.14 -2.29
CA SER A 33 20.17 -31.18 -2.58
C SER A 33 20.28 -30.07 -1.53
N LEU A 34 19.26 -29.91 -0.68
CA LEU A 34 19.25 -29.09 0.53
C LEU A 34 18.80 -29.94 1.74
N PRO A 35 19.62 -30.87 2.23
CA PRO A 35 19.23 -31.80 3.29
C PRO A 35 19.08 -31.08 4.64
N LEU A 36 18.03 -31.44 5.37
CA LEU A 36 17.85 -31.08 6.79
C LEU A 36 18.85 -31.89 7.63
N ILE A 37 19.78 -31.21 8.30
CA ILE A 37 20.86 -31.85 9.06
C ILE A 37 20.64 -31.80 10.57
N ASP A 38 19.83 -30.87 11.07
CA ASP A 38 19.57 -30.69 12.49
C ASP A 38 18.24 -29.96 12.73
N THR A 39 17.60 -30.24 13.86
CA THR A 39 16.39 -29.54 14.33
C THR A 39 16.58 -29.14 15.78
N ARG A 40 16.45 -27.84 16.07
CA ARG A 40 16.64 -27.29 17.42
C ARG A 40 15.39 -26.61 17.92
N LEU A 41 15.25 -26.58 19.23
CA LEU A 41 14.26 -25.75 19.91
C LEU A 41 14.97 -24.55 20.53
N ASP A 42 14.34 -23.40 20.41
CA ASP A 42 14.80 -22.14 21.00
C ASP A 42 13.61 -21.40 21.61
N GLN A 43 13.90 -20.45 22.48
CA GLN A 43 12.90 -19.59 23.10
C GLN A 43 13.50 -18.21 23.33
N GLY A 44 12.66 -17.19 23.25
CA GLY A 44 13.12 -15.83 23.46
C GLY A 44 12.00 -14.87 23.77
N ASN A 45 12.36 -13.59 23.72
CA ASN A 45 11.42 -12.50 23.96
C ASN A 45 11.74 -11.36 23.01
N ASP A 46 10.76 -10.99 22.20
CA ASP A 46 10.78 -9.76 21.41
C ASP A 46 10.34 -8.59 22.28
N GLU A 47 10.92 -7.41 22.07
CA GLU A 47 10.58 -6.21 22.83
C GLU A 47 9.11 -5.82 22.65
N ASN A 48 8.60 -5.94 21.42
CA ASN A 48 7.28 -5.49 21.06
C ASN A 48 6.26 -6.62 21.17
N LEU A 49 6.57 -7.81 20.66
CA LEU A 49 5.66 -8.96 20.59
C LEU A 49 5.84 -9.96 21.74
N GLY A 50 6.74 -9.72 22.67
CA GLY A 50 6.91 -10.53 23.88
C GLY A 50 7.47 -11.94 23.60
N LYS A 51 7.14 -12.87 24.50
CA LYS A 51 7.74 -14.22 24.51
C LYS A 51 7.33 -15.07 23.31
N TRP A 52 8.29 -15.87 22.85
CA TRP A 52 8.10 -16.82 21.78
C TRP A 52 8.86 -18.12 22.00
N ASN A 53 8.34 -19.20 21.43
CA ASN A 53 9.00 -20.49 21.28
C ASN A 53 9.30 -20.68 19.79
N GLU A 54 10.43 -21.31 19.45
CA GLU A 54 10.88 -21.46 18.07
C GLU A 54 11.40 -22.86 17.80
N THR A 55 11.02 -23.41 16.65
CA THR A 55 11.67 -24.59 16.06
C THR A 55 12.57 -24.12 14.93
N GLN A 56 13.85 -24.48 14.99
CA GLN A 56 14.86 -24.18 13.98
C GLN A 56 15.14 -25.43 13.17
N LEU A 57 15.00 -25.32 11.84
CA LEU A 57 15.29 -26.33 10.84
C LEU A 57 16.58 -25.93 10.15
N ILE A 58 17.66 -26.67 10.37
CA ILE A 58 18.99 -26.34 9.86
C ILE A 58 19.28 -27.21 8.64
N TYR A 59 19.42 -26.56 7.49
CA TYR A 59 19.70 -27.20 6.21
C TYR A 59 21.16 -26.97 5.80
N SER A 60 21.78 -27.98 5.20
CA SER A 60 23.14 -27.88 4.66
C SER A 60 23.11 -27.59 3.17
N LEU A 61 23.36 -26.34 2.78
CA LEU A 61 23.53 -25.95 1.39
C LEU A 61 25.00 -26.15 0.97
N VAL A 62 25.24 -26.89 -0.11
CA VAL A 62 26.58 -26.98 -0.72
C VAL A 62 26.51 -26.35 -2.11
N HIS A 63 27.01 -25.13 -2.23
CA HIS A 63 26.94 -24.34 -3.45
C HIS A 63 28.29 -23.63 -3.67
N SER A 64 28.70 -23.49 -4.93
CA SER A 64 30.03 -22.95 -5.29
C SER A 64 31.23 -23.61 -4.54
N GLY A 65 31.09 -24.88 -4.14
CA GLY A 65 32.12 -25.63 -3.39
C GLY A 65 32.22 -25.30 -1.90
N ILE A 66 31.33 -24.45 -1.38
CA ILE A 66 31.28 -24.04 0.03
C ILE A 66 30.05 -24.67 0.68
N GLN A 67 30.22 -25.19 1.90
CA GLN A 67 29.12 -25.68 2.72
C GLN A 67 28.64 -24.57 3.66
N VAL A 68 27.35 -24.29 3.62
CA VAL A 68 26.69 -23.19 4.34
C VAL A 68 25.46 -23.73 5.05
N ASN A 69 25.21 -23.26 6.27
CA ASN A 69 23.98 -23.59 6.98
C ASN A 69 22.92 -22.54 6.70
N VAL A 70 21.78 -22.99 6.17
CA VAL A 70 20.57 -22.20 6.00
C VAL A 70 19.60 -22.59 7.10
N THR A 71 18.97 -21.62 7.75
CA THR A 71 18.07 -21.90 8.88
C THR A 71 16.67 -21.40 8.60
N GLY A 72 15.71 -22.33 8.50
CA GLY A 72 14.29 -22.03 8.58
C GLY A 72 13.84 -22.00 10.04
N ARG A 73 13.15 -20.95 10.49
CA ARG A 73 12.69 -20.81 11.88
C ARG A 73 11.18 -20.67 11.92
N ILE A 74 10.51 -21.50 12.72
CA ILE A 74 9.07 -21.45 12.96
C ILE A 74 8.85 -20.96 14.38
N ARG A 75 8.40 -19.71 14.51
CA ARG A 75 8.26 -19.02 15.79
C ARG A 75 6.80 -18.84 16.17
N GLN A 76 6.42 -19.38 17.32
CA GLN A 76 5.09 -19.27 17.93
C GLN A 76 5.10 -18.19 18.99
N TRP A 77 4.13 -17.29 18.92
CA TRP A 77 4.04 -16.13 19.81
C TRP A 77 3.08 -16.36 20.97
N SER A 78 3.46 -15.94 22.17
CA SER A 78 2.59 -16.05 23.35
C SER A 78 1.63 -14.86 23.50
N SER A 79 1.94 -13.71 22.90
CA SER A 79 1.18 -12.47 23.11
C SER A 79 0.24 -12.10 21.96
N ILE A 80 0.38 -12.77 20.81
CA ILE A 80 -0.45 -12.62 19.63
C ILE A 80 -0.79 -14.00 19.08
N SER A 81 -1.96 -14.13 18.45
CA SER A 81 -2.43 -15.38 17.83
C SER A 81 -1.75 -15.60 16.47
N ALA A 82 -0.43 -15.75 16.46
CA ALA A 82 0.33 -15.85 15.24
C ALA A 82 1.50 -16.85 15.31
N VAL A 83 1.87 -17.34 14.14
CA VAL A 83 3.14 -18.02 13.87
C VAL A 83 3.88 -17.22 12.81
N THR A 84 5.17 -16.98 13.03
CA THR A 84 6.03 -16.35 12.02
C THR A 84 7.08 -17.34 11.54
N PHE A 85 7.33 -17.33 10.24
CA PHE A 85 8.32 -18.15 9.58
C PHE A 85 9.45 -17.26 9.11
N HIS A 86 10.69 -17.59 9.47
CA HIS A 86 11.88 -16.82 9.11
C HIS A 86 12.83 -17.69 8.32
N LEU A 87 13.40 -17.17 7.24
CA LEU A 87 14.47 -17.83 6.51
C LEU A 87 15.75 -17.02 6.63
N ASP A 88 16.79 -17.64 7.17
CA ASP A 88 18.13 -17.08 7.32
C ASP A 88 19.08 -17.82 6.35
N ILE A 89 19.62 -17.11 5.36
CA ILE A 89 20.33 -17.76 4.24
C ILE A 89 21.77 -18.19 4.57
N GLY A 90 22.26 -17.86 5.76
CA GLY A 90 23.64 -18.15 6.17
C GLY A 90 24.65 -17.11 5.67
N ASN A 91 25.94 -17.41 5.84
CA ASN A 91 27.03 -16.45 5.71
C ASN A 91 27.58 -16.27 4.28
N GLU A 92 26.98 -16.90 3.28
CA GLU A 92 27.36 -16.75 1.87
C GLU A 92 26.18 -16.20 1.06
N PRO A 93 26.44 -15.36 0.03
CA PRO A 93 25.39 -14.82 -0.81
C PRO A 93 24.86 -15.88 -1.78
N LEU A 94 23.55 -15.81 -2.06
CA LEU A 94 22.94 -16.58 -3.15
C LEU A 94 23.02 -15.77 -4.44
N THR A 95 23.89 -16.19 -5.35
CA THR A 95 24.12 -15.52 -6.64
C THR A 95 23.69 -16.40 -7.82
N SER A 96 23.18 -15.74 -8.86
CA SER A 96 22.83 -16.36 -10.13
C SER A 96 22.90 -15.31 -11.24
N SER A 97 23.35 -15.72 -12.42
CA SER A 97 23.34 -14.93 -13.65
C SER A 97 21.99 -15.02 -14.37
N ASN A 98 21.24 -16.13 -14.22
CA ASN A 98 19.85 -16.21 -14.67
C ASN A 98 18.92 -15.42 -13.75
N SER A 99 18.13 -14.54 -14.36
CA SER A 99 17.05 -13.82 -13.70
C SER A 99 15.78 -14.67 -13.74
N LEU A 100 15.16 -14.88 -12.57
CA LEU A 100 13.83 -15.48 -12.49
C LEU A 100 12.77 -14.38 -12.66
N SER A 101 11.51 -14.77 -12.86
CA SER A 101 10.44 -13.80 -13.03
C SER A 101 10.21 -12.98 -11.75
N MET A 102 9.84 -11.71 -11.90
CA MET A 102 9.34 -10.88 -10.78
C MET A 102 8.00 -11.37 -10.21
N ASP A 103 7.35 -12.30 -10.93
CA ASP A 103 6.13 -12.99 -10.50
C ASP A 103 6.41 -14.32 -9.78
N GLU A 104 7.69 -14.69 -9.61
CA GLU A 104 8.15 -15.88 -8.90
C GLU A 104 8.90 -15.51 -7.61
N VAL A 105 9.31 -16.53 -6.86
CA VAL A 105 10.23 -16.40 -5.72
C VAL A 105 11.52 -17.19 -6.02
N ARG A 106 12.65 -16.77 -5.45
CA ARG A 106 13.95 -17.45 -5.56
C ARG A 106 14.42 -18.10 -4.27
N THR A 107 13.72 -17.83 -3.18
CA THR A 107 13.81 -18.59 -1.94
C THR A 107 12.41 -19.04 -1.57
N VAL A 108 12.30 -20.19 -0.91
CA VAL A 108 11.04 -20.77 -0.47
C VAL A 108 11.21 -21.21 0.97
N PHE A 109 10.58 -20.48 1.89
CA PHE A 109 10.28 -20.91 3.25
C PHE A 109 9.33 -19.86 3.90
N PRO A 110 8.12 -20.23 4.30
CA PRO A 110 7.52 -21.57 4.23
C PRO A 110 6.90 -21.84 2.84
N SER A 111 6.40 -23.07 2.68
CA SER A 111 5.46 -23.42 1.61
C SER A 111 4.22 -24.10 2.19
N PHE A 112 3.05 -23.90 1.59
CA PHE A 112 1.77 -24.45 2.05
C PHE A 112 0.99 -25.10 0.91
N ASN A 113 0.38 -26.25 1.17
CA ASN A 113 -0.55 -26.86 0.21
C ASN A 113 -1.89 -26.11 0.19
N ILE A 114 -2.37 -25.85 -1.02
CA ILE A 114 -3.67 -25.25 -1.36
C ILE A 114 -4.67 -26.36 -1.67
N GLU A 115 -4.62 -27.49 -0.96
CA GLU A 115 -5.50 -28.63 -1.22
C GLU A 115 -6.71 -28.63 -0.30
N GLN A 116 -7.81 -29.17 -0.81
CA GLN A 116 -8.96 -29.53 0.01
C GLN A 116 -8.53 -30.65 0.96
N MET A 117 -8.54 -30.39 2.27
CA MET A 117 -8.05 -31.39 3.24
C MET A 117 -9.12 -32.43 3.57
N TYR A 118 -10.40 -32.03 3.55
CA TYR A 118 -11.54 -32.86 3.92
C TYR A 118 -12.75 -32.58 3.02
N SER A 119 -13.67 -33.54 2.91
CA SER A 119 -14.87 -33.39 2.10
C SER A 119 -15.80 -32.24 2.52
N ASP A 120 -15.67 -31.78 3.77
CA ASP A 120 -16.39 -30.66 4.38
C ASP A 120 -15.52 -29.40 4.55
N ASP A 121 -14.43 -29.30 3.79
CA ASP A 121 -13.61 -28.10 3.72
C ASP A 121 -14.32 -27.02 2.87
N HIS A 122 -14.86 -26.03 3.56
CA HIS A 122 -15.60 -24.90 2.98
C HIS A 122 -14.83 -23.59 3.13
N ARG A 123 -13.52 -23.61 2.87
CA ARG A 123 -12.70 -22.40 2.94
C ARG A 123 -12.96 -21.48 1.74
N GLY A 124 -13.26 -20.23 2.04
CA GLY A 124 -13.23 -19.13 1.11
C GLY A 124 -11.93 -18.33 1.29
N TYR A 125 -11.60 -17.53 0.29
CA TYR A 125 -10.52 -16.55 0.41
C TYR A 125 -10.85 -15.25 -0.30
N PHE A 126 -10.13 -14.20 0.08
CA PHE A 126 -9.84 -13.08 -0.81
C PHE A 126 -8.38 -12.65 -0.70
N THR A 127 -7.88 -11.94 -1.70
CA THR A 127 -6.52 -11.40 -1.75
C THR A 127 -6.51 -9.96 -2.26
N TYR A 128 -5.58 -9.19 -1.70
CA TYR A 128 -5.21 -7.86 -2.19
C TYR A 128 -4.23 -7.97 -3.34
N ALA A 129 -4.46 -7.27 -4.45
CA ALA A 129 -3.47 -7.25 -5.52
C ALA A 129 -3.51 -5.99 -6.40
N ASP A 130 -2.32 -5.63 -6.88
CA ASP A 130 -2.07 -4.46 -7.73
C ASP A 130 -2.29 -3.11 -7.01
N MET A 131 -2.35 -2.02 -7.78
CA MET A 131 -2.38 -0.65 -7.26
C MET A 131 -3.61 -0.31 -6.39
N MET A 132 -3.57 0.87 -5.76
CA MET A 132 -4.57 1.40 -4.82
C MET A 132 -4.75 0.51 -3.60
N MET A 133 -3.64 0.14 -2.96
CA MET A 133 -3.60 -0.74 -1.78
C MET A 133 -4.21 -2.12 -2.06
N GLY A 134 -4.08 -2.61 -3.30
CA GLY A 134 -4.60 -3.92 -3.70
C GLY A 134 -6.04 -3.94 -4.17
N GLU A 135 -6.65 -2.77 -4.45
CA GLU A 135 -8.05 -2.66 -4.86
C GLU A 135 -8.30 -3.10 -6.31
N VAL A 136 -7.37 -2.78 -7.22
CA VAL A 136 -7.60 -2.88 -8.68
C VAL A 136 -7.67 -4.32 -9.18
N ASN A 137 -6.91 -5.23 -8.56
CA ASN A 137 -6.91 -6.64 -8.95
C ASN A 137 -7.22 -7.57 -7.77
N LYS A 138 -7.94 -7.05 -6.76
CA LYS A 138 -8.46 -7.90 -5.67
C LYS A 138 -9.30 -9.03 -6.24
N HIS A 139 -9.22 -10.18 -5.60
CA HIS A 139 -9.93 -11.37 -6.06
C HIS A 139 -10.38 -12.22 -4.87
N ALA A 140 -11.50 -12.92 -5.03
CA ALA A 140 -12.07 -13.80 -4.03
C ALA A 140 -12.63 -15.07 -4.67
N GLY A 141 -12.62 -16.16 -3.91
CA GLY A 141 -13.06 -17.46 -4.42
C GLY A 141 -13.10 -18.54 -3.35
N ILE A 142 -13.27 -19.77 -3.80
CA ILE A 142 -13.14 -20.97 -2.97
C ILE A 142 -11.65 -21.35 -2.91
N TRP A 143 -11.17 -21.73 -1.73
CA TRP A 143 -9.78 -22.16 -1.55
C TRP A 143 -9.60 -23.61 -2.00
N GLU A 144 -9.29 -23.79 -3.28
CA GLU A 144 -9.09 -25.11 -3.92
C GLU A 144 -7.89 -25.13 -4.87
N SER A 145 -7.22 -26.29 -4.98
CA SER A 145 -5.98 -26.49 -5.76
C SER A 145 -6.19 -26.64 -7.26
N SER A 146 -7.44 -26.63 -7.74
CA SER A 146 -7.78 -26.95 -9.13
C SER A 146 -7.36 -25.88 -10.14
N SER A 147 -6.96 -24.68 -9.68
CA SER A 147 -6.54 -23.57 -10.55
C SER A 147 -5.58 -22.59 -9.87
N LYS A 148 -5.00 -21.66 -10.65
CA LYS A 148 -4.26 -20.51 -10.12
C LYS A 148 -5.25 -19.51 -9.53
N ILE A 149 -5.37 -19.51 -8.22
CA ILE A 149 -6.40 -18.76 -7.48
C ILE A 149 -5.87 -17.44 -6.90
N ILE A 150 -4.54 -17.24 -6.85
CA ILE A 150 -3.92 -16.03 -6.32
C ILE A 150 -2.99 -15.33 -7.32
N LYS A 151 -2.91 -14.01 -7.19
CA LYS A 151 -1.90 -13.20 -7.88
C LYS A 151 -0.55 -13.38 -7.18
N SER A 152 0.52 -13.61 -7.96
CA SER A 152 1.87 -13.84 -7.45
C SER A 152 2.76 -12.60 -7.57
N GLY A 153 3.89 -12.63 -6.85
CA GLY A 153 5.03 -11.74 -6.99
C GLY A 153 4.79 -10.28 -6.64
N MET A 154 5.34 -9.38 -7.47
CA MET A 154 5.42 -7.94 -7.18
C MET A 154 4.07 -7.31 -6.80
N LYS A 155 2.99 -7.77 -7.44
CA LYS A 155 1.65 -7.21 -7.29
C LYS A 155 0.84 -7.86 -6.16
N ALA A 156 1.32 -8.94 -5.56
CA ALA A 156 0.61 -9.67 -4.54
C ALA A 156 0.59 -8.93 -3.19
N GLY A 157 -0.46 -9.16 -2.42
CA GLY A 157 -0.62 -8.67 -1.05
C GLY A 157 -1.02 -9.78 -0.09
N PRO A 158 -1.50 -9.41 1.11
CA PRO A 158 -2.00 -10.38 2.08
C PRO A 158 -3.13 -11.24 1.49
N ILE A 159 -3.20 -12.49 1.95
CA ILE A 159 -4.28 -13.43 1.63
C ILE A 159 -5.08 -13.65 2.91
N VAL A 160 -6.41 -13.57 2.80
CA VAL A 160 -7.35 -13.79 3.91
C VAL A 160 -8.16 -15.03 3.62
N LEU A 161 -8.03 -16.04 4.46
CA LEU A 161 -8.77 -17.31 4.42
C LEU A 161 -9.84 -17.30 5.51
N PHE A 162 -11.02 -17.80 5.22
CA PHE A 162 -12.14 -17.81 6.17
C PHE A 162 -13.12 -18.96 5.91
N ASP A 163 -13.89 -19.30 6.92
CA ASP A 163 -14.94 -20.33 6.82
C ASP A 163 -16.21 -19.76 6.14
N LEU A 164 -16.66 -20.41 5.06
CA LEU A 164 -17.89 -20.05 4.35
C LEU A 164 -19.15 -20.52 5.05
N THR A 165 -19.09 -21.58 5.85
CA THR A 165 -20.27 -22.10 6.58
C THR A 165 -20.77 -21.12 7.63
N GLU A 166 -19.85 -20.37 8.23
CA GLU A 166 -20.13 -19.29 9.18
C GLU A 166 -20.20 -17.92 8.50
N ARG A 167 -20.28 -17.88 7.16
CA ARG A 167 -20.36 -16.64 6.36
C ARG A 167 -19.28 -15.62 6.73
N ALA A 168 -18.04 -16.10 6.90
CA ALA A 168 -16.87 -15.32 7.28
C ALA A 168 -16.98 -14.60 8.65
N GLN A 169 -17.85 -15.07 9.55
CA GLN A 169 -18.05 -14.48 10.89
C GLN A 169 -17.20 -15.11 12.00
N GLY A 170 -16.63 -16.29 11.80
CA GLY A 170 -15.80 -16.96 12.81
C GLY A 170 -14.34 -17.06 12.42
N ASP A 171 -13.85 -18.29 12.20
CA ASP A 171 -12.42 -18.57 11.99
C ASP A 171 -11.85 -17.88 10.73
N VAL A 172 -10.76 -17.12 10.91
CA VAL A 172 -10.02 -16.42 9.85
C VAL A 172 -8.51 -16.65 10.02
N VAL A 173 -7.81 -16.88 8.90
CA VAL A 173 -6.34 -16.90 8.83
C VAL A 173 -5.86 -15.87 7.81
N ILE A 174 -4.86 -15.08 8.19
CA ILE A 174 -4.23 -14.07 7.33
C ILE A 174 -2.78 -14.47 7.08
N LEU A 175 -2.42 -14.57 5.80
CA LEU A 175 -1.07 -14.87 5.32
C LEU A 175 -0.45 -13.59 4.76
N SER A 176 0.68 -13.15 5.30
CA SER A 176 1.32 -11.91 4.87
C SER A 176 2.84 -11.94 5.05
N SER A 177 3.57 -11.16 4.25
CA SER A 177 4.97 -10.86 4.53
C SER A 177 5.09 -10.16 5.89
N PHE A 178 6.15 -10.46 6.63
CA PHE A 178 6.38 -9.91 7.97
C PHE A 178 7.65 -9.06 8.06
N SER A 179 8.55 -9.12 7.09
CA SER A 179 9.71 -8.23 6.99
C SER A 179 10.16 -8.05 5.53
N HIS A 180 11.02 -7.05 5.30
CA HIS A 180 11.60 -6.76 3.98
C HIS A 180 10.55 -6.72 2.87
N PHE A 181 9.48 -5.99 3.12
CA PHE A 181 8.23 -6.03 2.33
C PHE A 181 8.45 -5.75 0.84
N MET A 182 9.47 -4.94 0.51
CA MET A 182 9.79 -4.59 -0.86
C MET A 182 10.50 -5.71 -1.63
N ALA A 183 11.13 -6.67 -0.94
CA ALA A 183 11.85 -7.80 -1.53
C ALA A 183 11.12 -9.13 -1.38
N THR A 184 10.29 -9.29 -0.34
CA THR A 184 9.53 -10.52 -0.10
C THR A 184 8.30 -10.58 -1.01
N SER A 185 8.01 -11.77 -1.52
CA SER A 185 6.92 -12.07 -2.44
C SER A 185 6.32 -13.44 -2.12
N LEU A 186 5.20 -13.73 -2.76
CA LEU A 186 4.56 -15.04 -2.73
C LEU A 186 4.37 -15.56 -4.16
N ASN A 187 4.34 -16.87 -4.32
CA ASN A 187 4.13 -17.55 -5.59
C ASN A 187 3.14 -18.69 -5.41
N GLN A 188 2.25 -18.90 -6.39
CA GLN A 188 1.49 -20.15 -6.47
C GLN A 188 2.14 -21.03 -7.55
N ARG A 189 2.77 -22.12 -7.11
CA ARG A 189 3.29 -23.16 -7.99
C ARG A 189 2.39 -24.38 -7.88
N GLU A 190 1.56 -24.59 -8.90
CA GLU A 190 0.54 -25.66 -8.91
C GLU A 190 -0.39 -25.56 -7.70
N ASN A 191 -0.41 -26.59 -6.85
CA ASN A 191 -1.17 -26.68 -5.61
C ASN A 191 -0.39 -26.13 -4.38
N MET A 192 0.78 -25.51 -4.56
CA MET A 192 1.57 -24.97 -3.46
C MET A 192 1.66 -23.45 -3.49
N LEU A 193 1.53 -22.88 -2.30
CA LEU A 193 1.78 -21.48 -2.00
C LEU A 193 3.19 -21.37 -1.41
N GLU A 194 4.09 -20.67 -2.09
CA GLU A 194 5.49 -20.53 -1.74
C GLU A 194 5.80 -19.08 -1.37
N TYR A 195 6.51 -18.85 -0.28
CA TYR A 195 6.92 -17.52 0.18
C TYR A 195 8.43 -17.37 0.17
N GLY A 196 8.91 -16.22 -0.29
CA GLY A 196 10.31 -15.83 -0.10
C GLY A 196 10.73 -14.61 -0.90
N VAL A 197 12.02 -14.45 -1.14
CA VAL A 197 12.58 -13.33 -1.90
C VAL A 197 12.10 -13.39 -3.34
N MET A 198 11.67 -12.25 -3.89
CA MET A 198 11.21 -12.10 -5.27
C MET A 198 12.23 -12.62 -6.27
N GLY A 199 11.75 -13.34 -7.28
CA GLY A 199 12.58 -14.07 -8.25
C GLY A 199 13.60 -13.21 -9.00
N SER A 200 13.20 -11.99 -9.36
CA SER A 200 14.00 -11.07 -10.18
C SER A 200 15.17 -10.40 -9.46
N MET A 201 15.28 -10.55 -8.13
CA MET A 201 16.42 -9.98 -7.40
C MET A 201 17.72 -10.60 -7.92
N SER A 202 18.74 -9.80 -8.19
CA SER A 202 19.99 -10.30 -8.79
C SER A 202 20.74 -11.24 -7.84
N SER A 203 20.73 -10.94 -6.56
CA SER A 203 21.37 -11.74 -5.52
C SER A 203 20.60 -11.64 -4.20
N VAL A 204 20.78 -12.63 -3.33
CA VAL A 204 20.38 -12.54 -1.92
C VAL A 204 21.68 -12.42 -1.10
N PRO A 205 21.92 -11.31 -0.39
CA PRO A 205 23.19 -11.06 0.30
C PRO A 205 23.45 -12.04 1.46
N ALA A 206 24.71 -12.29 1.77
CA ALA A 206 25.08 -13.04 2.97
C ALA A 206 24.42 -12.46 4.24
N ASN A 207 24.01 -13.34 5.15
CA ASN A 207 23.31 -13.06 6.40
C ASN A 207 21.95 -12.36 6.23
N TYR A 208 21.37 -12.43 5.03
CA TYR A 208 20.03 -11.92 4.79
C TYR A 208 18.99 -12.85 5.46
N ASN A 209 18.09 -12.25 6.22
CA ASN A 209 16.92 -12.92 6.74
C ASN A 209 15.66 -12.26 6.20
N HIS A 210 14.58 -13.01 6.05
CA HIS A 210 13.25 -12.45 5.82
C HIS A 210 12.18 -13.34 6.44
N SER A 211 10.98 -12.79 6.57
CA SER A 211 9.93 -13.46 7.32
C SER A 211 8.53 -13.24 6.77
N MET A 212 7.67 -14.17 7.14
CA MET A 212 6.24 -14.21 6.87
C MET A 212 5.49 -14.41 8.19
N ILE A 213 4.27 -13.89 8.28
CA ILE A 213 3.33 -14.12 9.39
C ILE A 213 2.10 -14.90 8.90
N VAL A 214 1.67 -15.85 9.72
CA VAL A 214 0.38 -16.51 9.68
C VAL A 214 -0.36 -16.10 10.94
N PHE A 215 -1.40 -15.28 10.79
CA PHE A 215 -2.21 -14.75 11.89
C PHE A 215 -3.58 -15.43 11.93
N TYR A 216 -4.09 -15.71 13.12
CA TYR A 216 -5.39 -16.34 13.33
C TYR A 216 -6.30 -15.47 14.21
N SER A 217 -7.59 -15.44 13.88
CA SER A 217 -8.64 -14.84 14.72
C SER A 217 -9.96 -15.60 14.55
N PRO A 218 -10.74 -15.78 15.64
CA PRO A 218 -12.07 -16.39 15.59
C PRO A 218 -13.20 -15.35 15.43
N HIS A 219 -12.90 -14.07 15.17
CA HIS A 219 -13.86 -12.97 15.26
C HIS A 219 -14.38 -12.47 13.90
N GLY A 220 -14.22 -13.26 12.84
CA GLY A 220 -14.62 -12.90 11.47
C GLY A 220 -13.68 -11.89 10.82
N VAL A 221 -13.85 -11.69 9.52
CA VAL A 221 -12.86 -11.01 8.66
C VAL A 221 -12.55 -9.58 9.10
N ASN A 222 -13.56 -8.75 9.35
CA ASN A 222 -13.34 -7.34 9.71
C ASN A 222 -12.53 -7.20 11.02
N GLU A 223 -12.83 -8.02 12.03
CA GLU A 223 -12.11 -7.97 13.31
C GLU A 223 -10.72 -8.62 13.18
N ALA A 224 -10.60 -9.74 12.46
CA ALA A 224 -9.33 -10.42 12.18
C ALA A 224 -8.31 -9.52 11.47
N MET A 225 -8.73 -8.80 10.42
CA MET A 225 -7.87 -7.84 9.72
C MET A 225 -7.34 -6.75 10.66
N ARG A 226 -8.19 -6.27 11.58
CA ARG A 226 -7.78 -5.27 12.55
C ARG A 226 -6.81 -5.83 13.59
N GLU A 227 -7.06 -7.02 14.13
CA GLU A 227 -6.18 -7.66 15.12
C GLU A 227 -4.82 -8.03 14.52
N TRP A 228 -4.80 -8.52 13.28
CA TRP A 228 -3.57 -8.69 12.49
C TRP A 228 -2.85 -7.35 12.35
N GLY A 229 -3.57 -6.31 11.91
CA GLY A 229 -3.03 -4.96 11.77
C GLY A 229 -2.45 -4.37 13.05
N GLN A 230 -3.13 -4.56 14.18
CA GLN A 230 -2.63 -4.17 15.52
C GLN A 230 -1.33 -4.91 15.86
N SER A 231 -1.26 -6.21 15.55
CA SER A 231 -0.05 -7.01 15.76
C SER A 231 1.12 -6.54 14.89
N MET A 232 0.85 -6.23 13.62
CA MET A 232 1.83 -5.66 12.69
C MET A 232 2.32 -4.30 13.19
N ARG A 233 1.43 -3.36 13.52
CA ARG A 233 1.82 -2.05 14.05
C ARG A 233 2.63 -2.16 15.34
N ARG A 234 2.25 -3.08 16.24
CA ARG A 234 3.01 -3.35 17.47
C ARG A 234 4.43 -3.83 17.13
N ALA A 235 4.58 -4.81 16.24
CA ALA A 235 5.88 -5.34 15.83
C ALA A 235 6.83 -4.25 15.32
N PHE A 236 6.30 -3.28 14.57
CA PHE A 236 7.06 -2.20 13.94
C PHE A 236 7.05 -0.88 14.74
N ASN A 237 6.53 -0.88 15.97
CA ASN A 237 6.37 0.32 16.81
C ASN A 237 5.68 1.49 16.08
N ARG A 238 4.71 1.17 15.22
CA ARG A 238 3.93 2.17 14.49
C ARG A 238 2.80 2.68 15.36
N THR A 239 2.86 3.96 15.69
CA THR A 239 1.76 4.68 16.36
C THR A 239 0.80 5.29 15.33
N MET A 240 -0.36 5.72 15.82
CA MET A 240 -1.37 6.43 15.02
C MET A 240 -1.24 7.95 15.14
N GLU A 241 -0.22 8.45 15.85
CA GLU A 241 -0.11 9.85 16.27
C GLU A 241 -0.12 10.82 15.09
N HIS A 242 0.68 10.56 14.05
CA HIS A 242 0.70 11.42 12.87
C HIS A 242 -0.63 11.39 12.11
N ARG A 243 -1.25 10.21 11.94
CA ARG A 243 -2.58 10.09 11.31
C ARG A 243 -3.65 10.85 12.08
N LEU A 244 -3.66 10.75 13.41
CA LEU A 244 -4.66 11.40 14.26
C LEU A 244 -4.50 12.92 14.30
N ASN A 245 -3.28 13.43 14.11
CA ASN A 245 -2.98 14.86 14.11
C ASN A 245 -2.84 15.44 12.69
N ASP A 246 -3.07 14.67 11.63
CA ASP A 246 -2.95 15.14 10.26
C ASP A 246 -4.10 16.08 9.91
N ILE A 247 -3.78 17.31 9.49
CA ILE A 247 -4.78 18.28 9.08
C ILE A 247 -5.55 17.82 7.84
N THR A 248 -4.92 17.05 6.94
CA THR A 248 -5.58 16.58 5.71
C THR A 248 -6.60 15.48 5.97
N ILE A 249 -6.56 14.88 7.16
CA ILE A 249 -7.44 13.79 7.57
C ILE A 249 -8.57 14.33 8.44
N ASN A 250 -8.34 15.41 9.18
CA ASN A 250 -9.28 15.94 10.17
C ASN A 250 -10.12 17.12 9.70
N TYR A 251 -9.71 17.81 8.64
CA TYR A 251 -10.39 18.98 8.14
C TYR A 251 -10.74 18.85 6.65
N LEU A 252 -11.73 19.63 6.21
CA LEU A 252 -12.14 19.71 4.81
C LEU A 252 -11.03 20.38 3.98
N GLY A 253 -10.65 19.72 2.88
CA GLY A 253 -9.71 20.27 1.90
C GLY A 253 -10.36 20.58 0.57
N TYR A 254 -9.52 20.94 -0.41
CA TYR A 254 -9.92 21.07 -1.80
C TYR A 254 -8.80 20.55 -2.70
N TYR A 255 -9.11 19.62 -3.62
CA TYR A 255 -8.09 18.99 -4.47
C TYR A 255 -8.21 19.38 -5.93
N THR A 256 -7.06 19.43 -6.61
CA THR A 256 -6.94 19.66 -8.06
C THR A 256 -6.42 18.42 -8.80
N ASP A 257 -6.84 17.24 -8.33
CA ASP A 257 -6.43 15.90 -8.77
C ASP A 257 -7.29 15.35 -9.93
N ASN A 258 -6.82 14.33 -10.63
CA ASN A 258 -7.45 13.73 -11.80
C ASN A 258 -8.90 13.27 -11.57
N GLY A 259 -9.83 14.15 -11.93
CA GLY A 259 -11.27 14.01 -11.80
C GLY A 259 -11.92 15.34 -11.40
N ASP A 260 -11.14 16.28 -10.85
CA ASP A 260 -11.59 17.61 -10.48
C ASP A 260 -11.71 18.58 -11.68
N TYR A 261 -12.40 19.68 -11.47
CA TYR A 261 -12.64 20.68 -12.52
C TYR A 261 -11.37 21.41 -12.99
N TYR A 262 -10.38 21.61 -12.10
CA TYR A 262 -9.13 22.33 -12.35
C TYR A 262 -7.92 21.40 -12.58
N TYR A 263 -8.11 20.11 -12.83
CA TYR A 263 -7.03 19.20 -13.25
C TYR A 263 -6.56 19.55 -14.67
N TYR A 264 -5.33 20.05 -14.82
CA TYR A 264 -4.83 20.57 -16.11
C TYR A 264 -5.78 21.62 -16.74
N HIS A 265 -6.56 22.30 -15.91
CA HIS A 265 -7.58 23.26 -16.30
C HIS A 265 -7.64 24.42 -15.30
N THR A 266 -8.13 25.58 -15.72
CA THR A 266 -8.15 26.82 -14.91
C THR A 266 -9.50 27.47 -15.00
N GLU A 267 -9.80 28.37 -14.06
CA GLU A 267 -11.00 29.19 -14.19
C GLU A 267 -10.93 30.05 -15.45
N THR A 268 -12.07 30.27 -16.11
CA THR A 268 -12.06 30.91 -17.44
C THR A 268 -11.46 32.31 -17.36
N GLY A 269 -10.39 32.53 -18.12
CA GLY A 269 -9.69 33.80 -18.16
C GLY A 269 -8.68 34.03 -17.03
N MET A 270 -8.39 33.00 -16.23
CA MET A 270 -7.40 33.05 -15.14
C MET A 270 -6.21 32.12 -15.45
N ASN A 271 -5.07 32.38 -14.82
CA ASN A 271 -4.01 31.38 -14.64
C ASN A 271 -4.24 30.54 -13.37
N TYR A 272 -3.37 29.57 -13.09
CA TYR A 272 -3.50 28.73 -11.90
C TYR A 272 -3.36 29.49 -10.59
N GLU A 273 -2.39 30.39 -10.49
CA GLU A 273 -2.22 31.23 -9.30
C GLU A 273 -3.51 32.00 -8.96
N GLU A 274 -4.12 32.62 -9.95
CA GLU A 274 -5.39 33.34 -9.82
C GLU A 274 -6.56 32.39 -9.51
N THR A 275 -6.58 31.22 -10.14
CA THR A 275 -7.58 30.18 -9.92
C THR A 275 -7.55 29.69 -8.47
N LEU A 276 -6.39 29.29 -7.94
CA LEU A 276 -6.27 28.80 -6.56
C LEU A 276 -6.62 29.88 -5.53
N VAL A 277 -6.18 31.12 -5.75
CA VAL A 277 -6.56 32.24 -4.89
C VAL A 277 -8.07 32.47 -4.94
N SER A 278 -8.70 32.34 -6.10
CA SER A 278 -10.15 32.46 -6.26
C SER A 278 -10.91 31.31 -5.61
N VAL A 279 -10.44 30.06 -5.74
CA VAL A 279 -10.96 28.88 -5.02
C VAL A 279 -10.98 29.15 -3.51
N SER A 280 -9.85 29.61 -2.94
CA SER A 280 -9.73 29.86 -1.50
C SER A 280 -10.63 31.00 -0.97
N ARG A 281 -11.10 31.92 -1.84
CA ARG A 281 -11.83 33.13 -1.44
C ARG A 281 -13.31 33.11 -1.81
N ASN A 282 -13.63 32.51 -2.95
CA ASN A 282 -14.95 32.62 -3.57
C ASN A 282 -15.81 31.38 -3.32
N ILE A 283 -15.21 30.23 -2.97
CA ILE A 283 -15.94 29.07 -2.50
C ILE A 283 -16.22 29.26 -1.01
N SER A 284 -17.51 29.31 -0.63
CA SER A 284 -17.94 29.49 0.77
C SER A 284 -17.85 28.20 1.58
N LEU A 285 -16.71 27.52 1.54
CA LEU A 285 -16.39 26.33 2.32
C LEU A 285 -15.23 26.62 3.28
N PRO A 286 -15.19 26.00 4.46
CA PRO A 286 -14.08 26.14 5.41
C PRO A 286 -12.88 25.28 4.97
N ILE A 287 -12.30 25.59 3.82
CA ILE A 287 -11.15 24.88 3.23
C ILE A 287 -9.91 25.13 4.11
N GLN A 288 -9.34 24.05 4.66
CA GLN A 288 -8.16 24.11 5.55
C GLN A 288 -6.84 23.73 4.86
N TYR A 289 -6.90 23.19 3.65
CA TYR A 289 -5.73 22.91 2.80
C TYR A 289 -6.16 22.80 1.34
N ILE A 290 -5.24 23.09 0.43
CA ILE A 290 -5.43 22.95 -1.02
C ILE A 290 -4.32 22.07 -1.58
N GLN A 291 -4.68 21.19 -2.51
CA GLN A 291 -3.71 20.40 -3.25
C GLN A 291 -3.32 21.06 -4.58
N ILE A 292 -2.04 20.90 -4.93
CA ILE A 292 -1.51 21.17 -6.26
C ILE A 292 -1.08 19.84 -6.89
N ASP A 293 -1.74 19.45 -7.99
CA ASP A 293 -1.47 18.19 -8.67
C ASP A 293 -0.33 18.33 -9.70
N SER A 294 0.05 17.22 -10.33
CA SER A 294 1.11 17.03 -11.30
C SER A 294 1.27 18.07 -12.40
N TRP A 295 0.33 19.01 -12.60
CA TRP A 295 0.48 20.17 -13.46
C TRP A 295 1.49 21.22 -12.94
N TRP A 296 1.83 21.22 -11.64
CA TRP A 296 2.52 22.33 -10.96
C TRP A 296 4.06 22.39 -11.13
N TYR A 297 4.72 21.26 -11.41
CA TYR A 297 6.18 21.14 -11.51
C TYR A 297 6.68 20.71 -12.91
N TYR A 298 8.00 20.78 -13.13
CA TYR A 298 8.62 20.46 -14.42
C TYR A 298 8.74 18.95 -14.65
N LYS A 299 8.24 18.51 -15.80
CA LYS A 299 8.28 17.11 -16.22
C LYS A 299 9.44 16.82 -17.17
N GLY A 300 9.92 15.58 -17.15
CA GLY A 300 11.00 15.07 -17.98
C GLY A 300 10.58 13.84 -18.76
N ASN A 301 11.53 12.92 -18.95
CA ASN A 301 11.28 11.66 -19.63
C ASN A 301 10.06 10.92 -19.06
N ARG A 302 9.20 10.43 -19.96
CA ARG A 302 7.95 9.69 -19.64
C ARG A 302 7.02 10.42 -18.66
N ASP A 303 7.01 11.74 -18.72
CA ASP A 303 6.22 12.61 -17.84
C ASP A 303 6.54 12.47 -16.34
N GLY A 304 7.72 11.93 -16.01
CA GLY A 304 8.26 11.87 -14.66
C GLY A 304 8.75 13.23 -14.17
N VAL A 305 9.09 13.31 -12.89
CA VAL A 305 9.57 14.53 -12.23
C VAL A 305 10.99 14.83 -12.69
N LYS A 306 11.16 15.94 -13.43
CA LYS A 306 12.47 16.45 -13.81
C LYS A 306 13.02 17.37 -12.75
N GLU A 307 12.19 18.31 -12.32
CA GLU A 307 12.47 19.27 -11.27
C GLU A 307 11.18 19.55 -10.52
N TRP A 308 11.19 19.29 -9.22
CA TRP A 308 10.04 19.45 -8.32
C TRP A 308 10.04 20.86 -7.73
N SER A 309 10.05 21.85 -8.62
CA SER A 309 10.03 23.28 -8.33
C SER A 309 8.81 23.91 -8.99
N PRO A 310 8.23 24.98 -8.41
CA PRO A 310 7.10 25.68 -9.00
C PRO A 310 7.44 26.21 -10.38
N ARG A 311 6.59 25.87 -11.35
CA ARG A 311 6.71 26.38 -12.71
C ARG A 311 6.36 27.87 -12.77
N LEU A 312 7.28 28.69 -13.29
CA LEU A 312 7.05 30.14 -13.43
C LEU A 312 5.94 30.50 -14.42
N ASP A 313 5.64 29.63 -15.38
CA ASP A 313 4.52 29.82 -16.31
C ASP A 313 3.15 29.47 -15.68
N ILE A 314 3.15 28.80 -14.53
CA ILE A 314 1.95 28.43 -13.75
C ILE A 314 1.77 29.36 -12.55
N PHE A 315 2.87 29.69 -11.86
CA PHE A 315 2.95 30.58 -10.70
C PHE A 315 3.93 31.72 -11.00
N PRO A 316 3.53 32.76 -11.75
CA PRO A 316 4.41 33.86 -12.13
C PRO A 316 5.01 34.61 -10.93
N ASP A 317 4.28 34.70 -9.81
CA ASP A 317 4.78 35.34 -8.59
C ASP A 317 5.42 34.32 -7.60
N GLY A 318 5.39 33.03 -7.95
CA GLY A 318 5.91 31.92 -7.15
C GLY A 318 5.01 31.50 -5.98
N LEU A 319 5.09 30.23 -5.59
CA LEU A 319 4.25 29.67 -4.50
C LEU A 319 4.31 30.43 -3.16
N PRO A 320 5.44 31.02 -2.70
CA PRO A 320 5.44 31.81 -1.47
C PRO A 320 4.48 33.01 -1.50
N VAL A 321 4.30 33.64 -2.68
CA VAL A 321 3.34 34.74 -2.85
C VAL A 321 1.91 34.19 -2.88
N VAL A 322 1.67 33.11 -3.62
CA VAL A 322 0.36 32.44 -3.69
C VAL A 322 -0.11 32.00 -2.31
N HIS A 323 0.77 31.36 -1.54
CA HIS A 323 0.51 30.91 -0.17
C HIS A 323 0.03 32.07 0.71
N ARG A 324 0.72 33.22 0.69
CA ARG A 324 0.28 34.43 1.41
C ARG A 324 -1.06 34.98 0.90
N ARG A 325 -1.30 34.96 -0.41
CA ARG A 325 -2.57 35.43 -1.01
C ARG A 325 -3.75 34.55 -0.65
N MET A 326 -3.52 33.25 -0.41
CA MET A 326 -4.47 32.28 0.13
C MET A 326 -4.53 32.32 1.67
N ASN A 327 -4.05 33.38 2.32
CA ASN A 327 -4.02 33.52 3.78
C ASN A 327 -3.27 32.36 4.49
N ASN A 328 -2.18 31.92 3.88
CA ASN A 328 -1.30 30.84 4.35
C ASN A 328 -2.00 29.48 4.49
N ILE A 329 -3.05 29.20 3.70
CA ILE A 329 -3.66 27.86 3.64
C ILE A 329 -2.58 26.81 3.31
N PRO A 330 -2.42 25.76 4.14
CA PRO A 330 -1.50 24.66 3.89
C PRO A 330 -1.61 24.03 2.50
N ILE A 331 -0.48 23.59 1.95
CA ILE A 331 -0.39 22.99 0.63
C ILE A 331 -0.11 21.49 0.72
N VAL A 332 -0.89 20.71 -0.02
CA VAL A 332 -0.60 19.32 -0.36
C VAL A 332 -0.01 19.30 -1.77
N ALA A 333 1.11 18.60 -1.98
CA ALA A 333 1.78 18.63 -3.28
C ALA A 333 2.03 17.24 -3.85
N HIS A 334 1.59 17.05 -5.08
CA HIS A 334 1.75 15.83 -5.86
C HIS A 334 3.18 15.62 -6.35
N ASN A 335 3.60 14.36 -6.45
CA ASN A 335 4.83 13.93 -7.11
C ASN A 335 4.63 12.58 -7.83
N ARG A 336 4.99 12.51 -9.12
CA ARG A 336 5.00 11.26 -9.93
C ARG A 336 6.22 10.35 -9.62
N HIS A 337 6.56 9.45 -10.56
CA HIS A 337 7.88 8.81 -10.60
C HIS A 337 8.97 9.84 -10.96
N TRP A 338 10.22 9.61 -10.58
CA TRP A 338 11.35 10.48 -10.93
C TRP A 338 11.85 10.19 -12.35
N ALA A 339 12.03 11.24 -13.17
CA ALA A 339 12.49 11.08 -14.55
C ALA A 339 13.99 10.73 -14.59
N SER A 340 14.42 9.97 -15.60
CA SER A 340 15.85 9.66 -15.78
C SER A 340 16.72 10.89 -16.06
N ASP A 341 16.12 11.98 -16.57
CA ASP A 341 16.79 13.25 -16.84
C ASP A 341 16.56 14.30 -15.74
N THR A 342 16.22 13.85 -14.52
CA THR A 342 16.04 14.73 -13.37
C THR A 342 17.29 15.58 -13.10
N VAL A 343 17.07 16.87 -12.83
CA VAL A 343 18.16 17.82 -12.58
C VAL A 343 18.91 17.51 -11.28
N TYR A 344 18.24 16.84 -10.33
CA TYR A 344 18.80 16.51 -9.02
C TYR A 344 19.95 15.50 -9.09
N SER A 345 19.99 14.65 -10.13
CA SER A 345 21.07 13.69 -10.36
C SER A 345 22.45 14.32 -10.58
N LYS A 346 22.51 15.63 -10.82
CA LYS A 346 23.77 16.40 -10.95
C LYS A 346 24.43 16.70 -9.60
N THR A 347 23.65 16.67 -8.51
CA THR A 347 24.09 17.12 -7.18
C THR A 347 23.89 16.03 -6.13
N TYR A 348 22.90 15.17 -6.32
CA TYR A 348 22.53 14.10 -5.40
C TYR A 348 22.70 12.73 -6.06
N ALA A 349 22.84 11.70 -5.23
CA ALA A 349 23.01 10.32 -5.64
C ALA A 349 21.69 9.74 -6.13
N PHE A 350 21.61 9.47 -7.44
CA PHE A 350 20.46 8.83 -8.08
C PHE A 350 20.88 7.55 -8.80
N VAL A 351 20.09 6.48 -8.65
CA VAL A 351 20.12 5.36 -9.60
C VAL A 351 19.29 5.75 -10.80
N ILE A 352 19.81 5.54 -12.00
CA ILE A 352 19.14 5.90 -13.25
C ILE A 352 18.87 4.63 -14.06
N ASP A 353 17.66 4.50 -14.58
CA ASP A 353 17.24 3.50 -15.55
C ASP A 353 16.84 4.22 -16.86
N PRO A 354 17.81 4.47 -17.76
CA PRO A 354 17.55 5.19 -19.01
C PRO A 354 16.58 4.45 -19.92
N LEU A 355 16.58 3.11 -19.89
CA LEU A 355 15.72 2.28 -20.74
C LEU A 355 14.24 2.53 -20.43
N HIS A 356 13.92 2.64 -19.14
CA HIS A 356 12.55 2.91 -18.68
C HIS A 356 12.29 4.39 -18.40
N GLY A 357 13.26 5.28 -18.67
CA GLY A 357 13.12 6.72 -18.50
C GLY A 357 12.94 7.18 -17.04
N LYS A 358 13.39 6.37 -16.07
CA LYS A 358 13.14 6.59 -14.63
C LYS A 358 14.44 6.73 -13.85
N SER A 359 14.35 7.30 -12.67
CA SER A 359 15.42 7.32 -11.68
C SER A 359 14.85 7.15 -10.27
N LEU A 360 15.72 6.99 -9.27
CA LEU A 360 15.38 7.08 -7.85
C LEU A 360 16.57 7.62 -7.06
N PRO A 361 16.35 8.45 -6.03
CA PRO A 361 17.42 8.83 -5.11
C PRO A 361 17.89 7.61 -4.31
N ILE A 362 19.22 7.36 -4.30
CA ILE A 362 19.86 6.29 -3.51
C ILE A 362 19.67 6.54 -2.01
N SER A 363 19.45 7.81 -1.65
CA SER A 363 19.08 8.25 -0.32
C SER A 363 20.15 8.02 0.75
N ASN A 364 21.42 8.17 0.34
CA ASN A 364 22.60 8.22 1.20
C ASN A 364 23.14 9.66 1.41
N ASP A 365 22.39 10.67 0.98
CA ASP A 365 22.71 12.09 1.07
C ASP A 365 21.50 12.92 1.55
N SER A 366 21.58 14.25 1.45
CA SER A 366 20.58 15.18 1.95
C SER A 366 19.38 15.42 1.01
N PHE A 367 19.26 14.69 -0.10
CA PHE A 367 18.25 14.98 -1.13
C PHE A 367 16.83 15.21 -0.56
N TRP A 368 16.31 14.25 0.21
CA TRP A 368 14.94 14.34 0.72
C TRP A 368 14.74 15.44 1.76
N ILE A 369 15.74 15.68 2.61
CA ILE A 369 15.64 16.71 3.65
C ILE A 369 15.68 18.11 3.02
N ASP A 370 16.49 18.30 1.97
CA ASP A 370 16.58 19.56 1.24
C ASP A 370 15.29 19.80 0.44
N LEU A 371 14.78 18.77 -0.25
CA LEU A 371 13.54 18.85 -1.03
C LEU A 371 12.33 19.22 -0.17
N LEU A 372 12.05 18.44 0.89
CA LEU A 372 10.88 18.65 1.74
C LEU A 372 11.05 19.85 2.68
N GLY A 373 12.29 20.12 3.11
CA GLY A 373 12.63 21.26 3.97
C GLY A 373 12.48 22.59 3.25
N GLU A 374 12.89 22.67 1.98
CA GLU A 374 12.68 23.86 1.14
C GLU A 374 11.19 24.12 0.94
N ALA A 375 10.42 23.09 0.64
CA ALA A 375 9.00 23.21 0.37
C ALA A 375 8.17 23.62 1.59
N SER A 376 8.39 22.95 2.73
CA SER A 376 7.67 23.24 3.98
C SER A 376 7.95 24.65 4.50
N ARG A 377 9.20 25.11 4.44
CA ARG A 377 9.60 26.44 4.96
C ARG A 377 9.15 27.61 4.08
N ASN A 378 9.16 27.45 2.76
CA ASN A 378 8.97 28.58 1.86
C ASN A 378 7.52 28.75 1.36
N TRP A 379 6.76 27.65 1.27
CA TRP A 379 5.41 27.72 0.71
C TRP A 379 4.39 26.81 1.41
N GLY A 380 4.68 26.37 2.64
CA GLY A 380 3.68 25.77 3.51
C GLY A 380 3.25 24.35 3.13
N LEU A 381 4.15 23.57 2.54
CA LEU A 381 3.93 22.13 2.34
C LEU A 381 3.67 21.45 3.69
N VAL A 382 2.55 20.74 3.78
CA VAL A 382 2.19 19.92 4.95
C VAL A 382 2.09 18.44 4.61
N LEU A 383 1.85 18.11 3.34
CA LEU A 383 1.77 16.73 2.87
C LEU A 383 2.38 16.58 1.49
N TYR A 384 3.29 15.62 1.36
CA TYR A 384 3.87 15.16 0.11
C TYR A 384 3.12 13.92 -0.39
N GLU A 385 2.51 14.00 -1.56
CA GLU A 385 1.85 12.88 -2.20
C GLU A 385 2.84 12.16 -3.13
N GLN A 386 3.22 10.94 -2.78
CA GLN A 386 3.98 10.06 -3.67
C GLN A 386 3.00 9.23 -4.51
N ASP A 387 2.84 9.63 -5.76
CA ASP A 387 2.00 8.98 -6.75
C ASP A 387 2.83 8.17 -7.75
N TRP A 388 2.14 7.39 -8.58
CA TRP A 388 2.70 6.49 -9.58
C TRP A 388 3.69 5.51 -8.93
N LEU A 389 3.44 5.15 -7.66
CA LEU A 389 4.28 4.23 -6.89
C LEU A 389 4.39 2.87 -7.60
N ASN A 390 3.28 2.35 -8.13
CA ASN A 390 3.30 1.13 -8.93
C ASN A 390 4.21 1.28 -10.16
N LEU A 391 4.13 2.38 -10.92
CA LEU A 391 4.95 2.59 -12.11
C LEU A 391 6.43 2.80 -11.76
N GLN A 392 6.72 3.49 -10.66
CA GLN A 392 8.09 3.67 -10.16
C GLN A 392 8.69 2.36 -9.67
N THR A 393 7.88 1.43 -9.14
CA THR A 393 8.39 0.16 -8.61
C THR A 393 8.43 -0.96 -9.64
N ILE A 394 7.40 -1.09 -10.49
CA ILE A 394 7.24 -2.17 -11.49
C ILE A 394 8.11 -1.92 -12.72
N GLU A 395 8.13 -0.69 -13.23
CA GLU A 395 8.83 -0.40 -14.49
C GLU A 395 10.30 -0.01 -14.28
N PHE A 396 10.68 0.36 -13.07
CA PHE A 396 12.08 0.67 -12.74
C PHE A 396 12.82 -0.63 -12.47
N THR A 397 13.79 -0.96 -13.32
CA THR A 397 14.56 -2.21 -13.20
C THR A 397 15.30 -2.31 -11.86
N PRO A 398 15.96 -1.25 -11.35
CA PRO A 398 16.69 -1.35 -10.09
C PRO A 398 15.86 -1.79 -8.88
N THR A 399 14.59 -1.40 -8.76
CA THR A 399 13.70 -1.88 -7.65
C THR A 399 13.29 -3.34 -7.80
N ARG A 400 13.52 -3.95 -8.95
CA ARG A 400 13.27 -5.37 -9.21
C ARG A 400 14.50 -6.25 -9.05
N THR A 401 15.69 -5.64 -9.03
CA THR A 401 16.97 -6.36 -9.06
C THR A 401 17.85 -6.08 -7.84
N ASP A 402 17.71 -4.93 -7.20
CA ASP A 402 18.34 -4.57 -5.93
C ASP A 402 17.37 -4.84 -4.79
N ILE A 403 17.78 -5.73 -3.88
CA ILE A 403 16.96 -6.24 -2.79
C ILE A 403 16.57 -5.16 -1.76
N ASP A 404 17.41 -4.13 -1.59
CA ASP A 404 17.25 -3.12 -0.54
C ASP A 404 16.72 -1.79 -1.07
N LEU A 405 16.86 -1.51 -2.37
CA LEU A 405 16.63 -0.19 -2.94
C LEU A 405 15.23 0.35 -2.64
N GLY A 406 14.19 -0.48 -2.77
CA GLY A 406 12.81 -0.06 -2.53
C GLY A 406 12.57 0.35 -1.07
N GLN A 407 13.04 -0.45 -0.11
CA GLN A 407 12.91 -0.13 1.32
C GLN A 407 13.76 1.10 1.68
N ARG A 408 14.99 1.18 1.19
CA ARG A 408 15.91 2.29 1.45
C ARG A 408 15.35 3.62 0.95
N TRP A 409 14.79 3.64 -0.26
CA TRP A 409 14.15 4.82 -0.83
C TRP A 409 12.97 5.31 0.03
N LEU A 410 12.01 4.43 0.32
CA LEU A 410 10.79 4.82 1.04
C LEU A 410 11.07 5.22 2.50
N THR A 411 11.95 4.49 3.18
CA THR A 411 12.33 4.82 4.57
C THR A 411 13.13 6.11 4.67
N ALA A 412 13.99 6.42 3.70
CA ALA A 412 14.72 7.68 3.71
C ALA A 412 13.82 8.90 3.44
N MET A 413 12.88 8.79 2.50
CA MET A 413 11.82 9.78 2.28
C MET A 413 11.03 10.01 3.59
N GLY A 414 10.64 8.93 4.25
CA GLY A 414 9.95 8.96 5.55
C GLY A 414 10.74 9.64 6.68
N LYS A 415 12.04 9.32 6.80
CA LYS A 415 12.92 9.93 7.82
C LYS A 415 13.11 11.42 7.60
N ALA A 416 13.24 11.87 6.35
CA ALA A 416 13.31 13.29 6.04
C ALA A 416 11.99 13.99 6.35
N ALA A 417 10.87 13.41 5.95
CA ALA A 417 9.53 13.91 6.25
C ALA A 417 9.30 14.09 7.77
N GLU A 418 9.78 13.15 8.59
CA GLU A 418 9.74 13.25 10.05
C GLU A 418 10.50 14.48 10.56
N GLN A 419 11.71 14.71 10.06
CA GLN A 419 12.58 15.81 10.50
C GLN A 419 12.04 17.20 10.15
N VAL A 420 11.26 17.33 9.07
CA VAL A 420 10.69 18.62 8.65
C VAL A 420 9.20 18.76 8.97
N GLY A 421 8.58 17.76 9.60
CA GLY A 421 7.19 17.81 10.01
C GLY A 421 6.20 17.73 8.84
N VAL A 422 6.54 17.05 7.76
CA VAL A 422 5.68 16.84 6.58
C VAL A 422 5.12 15.42 6.62
N ASN A 423 3.82 15.26 6.34
CA ASN A 423 3.21 13.94 6.20
C ASN A 423 3.29 13.44 4.76
N ILE A 424 2.99 12.16 4.54
CA ILE A 424 3.08 11.50 3.24
C ILE A 424 1.75 10.81 2.92
N GLN A 425 1.25 11.04 1.70
CA GLN A 425 0.19 10.24 1.07
C GLN A 425 0.81 9.28 0.07
N TYR A 426 0.38 8.02 0.10
CA TYR A 426 0.69 7.07 -0.97
C TYR A 426 -0.44 6.99 -1.98
N CYS A 427 -0.06 6.99 -3.26
CA CYS A 427 -0.99 6.96 -4.37
C CYS A 427 -0.52 5.95 -5.43
N MET A 428 -1.48 5.24 -6.04
CA MET A 428 -1.22 4.03 -6.86
C MET A 428 -0.31 3.00 -6.17
N SER A 429 -0.40 2.87 -4.85
CA SER A 429 0.43 1.95 -4.05
C SER A 429 0.08 0.48 -4.29
N LEU A 430 1.12 -0.36 -4.39
CA LEU A 430 0.99 -1.81 -4.29
C LEU A 430 0.84 -2.24 -2.81
N PRO A 431 0.33 -3.46 -2.51
CA PRO A 431 0.22 -3.94 -1.13
C PRO A 431 1.56 -3.97 -0.39
N ARG A 432 2.69 -4.18 -1.08
CA ARG A 432 4.02 -4.08 -0.47
C ARG A 432 4.37 -2.69 0.03
N HIS A 433 3.91 -1.63 -0.64
CA HIS A 433 4.08 -0.26 -0.15
C HIS A 433 3.21 -0.02 1.09
N ALA A 434 2.01 -0.61 1.14
CA ALA A 434 1.18 -0.62 2.33
C ALA A 434 1.95 -1.20 3.52
N LEU A 435 2.46 -2.43 3.38
CA LEU A 435 3.22 -3.07 4.46
C LEU A 435 4.49 -2.28 4.81
N GLN A 436 5.20 -1.74 3.82
CA GLN A 436 6.38 -0.89 4.05
C GLN A 436 6.08 0.39 4.86
N ALA A 437 4.84 0.90 4.81
CA ALA A 437 4.42 2.03 5.63
C ALA A 437 4.41 1.72 7.14
N LEU A 438 4.46 0.44 7.55
CA LEU A 438 4.65 0.06 8.95
C LEU A 438 5.96 0.65 9.52
N GLU A 439 6.99 0.82 8.70
CA GLU A 439 8.28 1.40 9.08
C GLU A 439 8.35 2.92 8.88
N ILE A 440 7.25 3.56 8.45
CA ILE A 440 7.24 4.96 8.03
C ILE A 440 6.06 5.69 8.70
N PRO A 441 6.22 6.15 9.96
CA PRO A 441 5.14 6.79 10.72
C PRO A 441 4.47 7.98 10.01
N ARG A 442 5.24 8.73 9.19
CA ARG A 442 4.75 9.87 8.41
C ARG A 442 3.87 9.54 7.22
N VAL A 443 3.79 8.28 6.79
CA VAL A 443 2.75 7.88 5.84
C VAL A 443 1.44 7.78 6.61
N THR A 444 0.60 8.80 6.49
CA THR A 444 -0.64 8.94 7.28
C THR A 444 -1.87 8.47 6.52
N GLN A 445 -1.82 8.47 5.18
CA GLN A 445 -2.95 8.13 4.32
C GLN A 445 -2.52 7.49 2.99
N ALA A 446 -3.46 6.80 2.35
CA ALA A 446 -3.25 6.25 1.01
C ALA A 446 -4.54 6.25 0.20
N ARG A 447 -4.45 6.49 -1.12
CA ARG A 447 -5.59 6.32 -2.03
C ARG A 447 -5.95 4.83 -2.14
N VAL A 448 -7.22 4.54 -1.90
CA VAL A 448 -7.80 3.18 -1.85
C VAL A 448 -8.85 2.93 -2.94
N SER A 449 -9.02 3.90 -3.84
CA SER A 449 -9.90 3.88 -5.01
C SER A 449 -9.09 4.15 -6.29
N VAL A 450 -9.68 3.88 -7.45
CA VAL A 450 -9.15 4.38 -8.73
C VAL A 450 -9.36 5.91 -8.86
N ASP A 451 -8.74 6.54 -9.88
CA ASP A 451 -8.95 7.96 -10.16
C ASP A 451 -10.44 8.28 -10.38
N TYR A 452 -10.89 9.39 -9.83
CA TYR A 452 -12.27 9.87 -10.03
C TYR A 452 -12.57 10.19 -11.50
N ALA A 453 -11.59 10.61 -12.31
CA ALA A 453 -11.77 10.76 -13.75
C ALA A 453 -12.24 9.46 -14.44
N ILE A 454 -11.81 8.29 -13.97
CA ILE A 454 -12.24 6.99 -14.51
C ILE A 454 -13.72 6.73 -14.17
N HIS A 455 -14.19 7.18 -13.00
CA HIS A 455 -15.62 7.15 -12.66
C HIS A 455 -16.44 7.98 -13.65
N LEU A 456 -15.99 9.20 -13.92
CA LEU A 456 -16.68 10.14 -14.80
C LEU A 456 -16.78 9.63 -16.25
N ASP A 457 -15.70 9.08 -16.78
CA ASP A 457 -15.59 8.68 -18.19
C ASP A 457 -16.03 7.25 -18.48
N GLU A 458 -15.82 6.32 -17.55
CA GLU A 458 -16.01 4.87 -17.73
C GLU A 458 -17.06 4.27 -16.80
N ARG A 459 -17.63 5.06 -15.87
CA ARG A 459 -18.66 4.63 -14.90
C ARG A 459 -18.21 3.49 -13.97
N VAL A 460 -16.90 3.40 -13.72
CA VAL A 460 -16.33 2.49 -12.71
C VAL A 460 -16.84 2.89 -11.31
N PRO A 461 -17.20 1.95 -10.42
CA PRO A 461 -17.68 2.24 -9.07
C PRO A 461 -16.52 2.64 -8.15
N GLN A 462 -15.93 3.80 -8.41
CA GLN A 462 -14.73 4.32 -7.76
C GLN A 462 -14.89 4.50 -6.24
N TRP A 463 -16.11 4.78 -5.80
CA TRP A 463 -16.51 4.87 -4.40
C TRP A 463 -16.45 3.52 -3.66
N ASN A 464 -16.34 2.37 -4.33
CA ASN A 464 -16.29 1.06 -3.69
C ASN A 464 -14.89 0.76 -3.10
N ILE A 465 -14.53 1.43 -2.02
CA ILE A 465 -13.19 1.38 -1.39
C ILE A 465 -13.02 0.27 -0.35
N SER A 466 -13.91 -0.71 -0.33
CA SER A 466 -14.27 -1.42 0.90
C SER A 466 -13.19 -2.29 1.51
N VAL A 467 -12.62 -3.24 0.77
CA VAL A 467 -11.57 -4.13 1.30
C VAL A 467 -10.22 -3.42 1.38
N SER A 468 -9.90 -2.54 0.43
CA SER A 468 -8.69 -1.72 0.46
C SER A 468 -8.66 -0.77 1.66
N SER A 469 -9.82 -0.25 2.08
CA SER A 469 -9.97 0.49 3.34
C SER A 469 -9.65 -0.37 4.57
N MET A 470 -10.02 -1.66 4.57
CA MET A 470 -9.63 -2.58 5.66
C MET A 470 -8.11 -2.70 5.76
N LEU A 471 -7.41 -2.86 4.62
CA LEU A 471 -5.96 -2.98 4.62
C LEU A 471 -5.30 -1.68 5.10
N ALA A 472 -5.67 -0.53 4.52
CA ALA A 472 -5.10 0.76 4.88
C ALA A 472 -5.29 1.06 6.38
N ASP A 473 -6.48 0.83 6.94
CA ASP A 473 -6.72 1.04 8.37
C ASP A 473 -6.01 0.02 9.27
N ALA A 474 -5.94 -1.24 8.85
CA ALA A 474 -5.20 -2.29 9.57
C ALA A 474 -3.72 -1.95 9.75
N ILE A 475 -3.07 -1.29 8.79
CA ILE A 475 -1.68 -0.84 8.96
C ILE A 475 -1.57 0.59 9.49
N GLY A 476 -2.69 1.25 9.81
CA GLY A 476 -2.71 2.55 10.48
C GLY A 476 -2.64 3.76 9.55
N LEU A 477 -3.07 3.62 8.30
CA LEU A 477 -3.22 4.69 7.32
C LEU A 477 -4.70 5.05 7.20
N ALA A 478 -5.02 6.30 6.88
CA ALA A 478 -6.37 6.70 6.57
C ALA A 478 -6.69 6.37 5.11
N PRO A 479 -7.77 5.61 4.83
CA PRO A 479 -8.22 5.34 3.47
C PRO A 479 -8.73 6.61 2.78
N TYR A 480 -8.10 7.01 1.68
CA TYR A 480 -8.54 8.14 0.87
C TYR A 480 -9.34 7.65 -0.35
N LYS A 481 -10.60 8.11 -0.48
CA LYS A 481 -11.50 7.78 -1.60
C LYS A 481 -11.18 8.53 -2.88
N ASP A 482 -10.25 9.47 -2.92
CA ASP A 482 -10.07 10.43 -4.02
C ASP A 482 -11.06 11.61 -4.05
N VAL A 483 -10.76 12.57 -4.93
CA VAL A 483 -11.58 13.76 -5.21
C VAL A 483 -12.99 13.38 -5.70
N PHE A 484 -13.91 14.34 -5.63
CA PHE A 484 -15.27 14.19 -6.16
C PHE A 484 -15.90 15.52 -6.53
N TRP A 485 -16.96 15.47 -7.34
CA TRP A 485 -17.85 16.62 -7.57
C TRP A 485 -19.06 16.56 -6.64
N SER A 486 -19.36 17.67 -5.98
CA SER A 486 -20.58 17.87 -5.21
C SER A 486 -21.79 18.21 -6.08
N SER A 487 -21.58 18.62 -7.33
CA SER A 487 -22.63 18.83 -8.34
C SER A 487 -22.63 17.73 -9.39
N SER A 488 -23.82 17.40 -9.90
CA SER A 488 -23.94 16.38 -10.94
C SER A 488 -23.35 16.85 -12.28
N ASN A 489 -23.51 18.13 -12.60
CA ASN A 489 -23.01 18.70 -13.85
C ASN A 489 -22.03 19.81 -13.54
N GLU A 490 -20.89 19.77 -14.21
CA GLU A 490 -19.81 20.77 -14.15
C GLU A 490 -19.50 21.24 -15.58
N PRO A 491 -20.33 22.13 -16.16
CA PRO A 491 -20.14 22.62 -17.51
C PRO A 491 -18.76 23.27 -17.69
N GLY A 492 -18.02 22.83 -18.71
CA GLY A 492 -16.67 23.33 -18.99
C GLY A 492 -15.55 22.48 -18.39
N ALA A 493 -15.86 21.44 -17.61
CA ALA A 493 -14.87 20.53 -17.08
C ALA A 493 -14.04 19.86 -18.20
N PRO A 494 -12.75 19.56 -17.98
CA PRO A 494 -11.84 19.03 -19.00
C PRO A 494 -12.05 17.53 -19.33
N TYR A 495 -13.25 17.01 -19.10
CA TYR A 495 -13.61 15.60 -19.34
C TYR A 495 -14.56 15.46 -20.54
N ARG A 496 -15.02 14.23 -20.82
CA ARG A 496 -15.97 14.01 -21.91
C ARG A 496 -17.23 14.84 -21.66
N LYS A 497 -17.90 15.28 -22.74
CA LYS A 497 -19.14 16.06 -22.65
C LYS A 497 -20.28 15.36 -21.90
N THR A 498 -20.20 14.03 -21.78
CA THR A 498 -21.17 13.17 -21.08
C THR A 498 -20.78 12.87 -19.63
N SER A 499 -19.62 13.35 -19.18
CA SER A 499 -19.11 13.16 -17.83
C SER A 499 -19.98 13.95 -16.85
N MET A 500 -20.49 13.25 -15.85
CA MET A 500 -21.33 13.81 -14.79
C MET A 500 -21.24 12.92 -13.56
N GLU A 501 -21.44 13.49 -12.37
CA GLU A 501 -21.58 12.73 -11.13
C GLU A 501 -23.05 12.34 -10.93
N PRO A 502 -23.42 11.06 -11.10
CA PRO A 502 -24.81 10.63 -11.01
C PRO A 502 -25.37 10.68 -9.59
N VAL A 503 -24.53 10.51 -8.56
CA VAL A 503 -24.94 10.41 -7.16
C VAL A 503 -23.94 11.15 -6.25
N PRO A 504 -23.87 12.50 -6.28
CA PRO A 504 -22.88 13.26 -5.51
C PRO A 504 -22.95 13.01 -3.99
N ASP A 505 -24.17 12.76 -3.48
CA ASP A 505 -24.38 12.44 -2.06
C ASP A 505 -23.67 11.14 -1.64
N ARG A 506 -23.50 10.17 -2.56
CA ARG A 506 -22.75 8.94 -2.30
C ARG A 506 -21.26 9.21 -2.22
N GLU A 507 -20.71 10.00 -3.13
CA GLU A 507 -19.28 10.33 -3.11
C GLU A 507 -18.89 11.05 -1.81
N ILE A 508 -19.70 12.03 -1.39
CA ILE A 508 -19.49 12.75 -0.12
C ILE A 508 -19.64 11.79 1.07
N LEU A 509 -20.67 10.95 1.08
CA LEU A 509 -20.89 10.00 2.17
C LEU A 509 -19.71 9.02 2.31
N ILE A 510 -19.27 8.41 1.21
CA ILE A 510 -18.16 7.47 1.24
C ILE A 510 -16.86 8.17 1.63
N ALA A 511 -16.56 9.34 1.06
CA ALA A 511 -15.37 10.11 1.44
C ALA A 511 -15.38 10.42 2.95
N THR A 512 -16.51 10.86 3.50
CA THR A 512 -16.67 11.14 4.94
C THR A 512 -16.46 9.90 5.80
N LEU A 513 -17.08 8.77 5.41
CA LEU A 513 -17.02 7.53 6.18
C LEU A 513 -15.72 6.73 5.95
N SER A 514 -14.87 7.14 5.01
CA SER A 514 -13.57 6.52 4.75
C SER A 514 -12.56 6.76 5.87
N THR A 515 -12.78 7.76 6.73
CA THR A 515 -11.84 8.29 7.74
C THR A 515 -10.57 8.95 7.20
N GLY A 516 -10.40 9.04 5.88
CA GLY A 516 -9.36 9.82 5.22
C GLY A 516 -9.83 11.21 4.79
N PRO A 517 -9.07 11.86 3.89
CA PRO A 517 -9.41 13.18 3.36
C PRO A 517 -10.78 13.24 2.72
N VAL A 518 -11.45 14.39 2.90
CA VAL A 518 -12.66 14.76 2.17
C VAL A 518 -12.34 16.00 1.34
N THR A 519 -12.28 15.82 0.03
CA THR A 519 -11.71 16.78 -0.91
C THR A 519 -12.64 16.97 -2.12
N PRO A 520 -13.59 17.93 -2.07
CA PRO A 520 -14.29 18.37 -3.27
C PRO A 520 -13.32 18.95 -4.31
N GLY A 521 -13.75 18.87 -5.57
CA GLY A 521 -13.00 19.32 -6.75
C GLY A 521 -13.86 20.06 -7.78
N ASP A 522 -14.99 20.62 -7.34
CA ASP A 522 -15.97 21.35 -8.15
C ASP A 522 -15.43 22.69 -8.65
N ALA A 523 -15.92 23.21 -9.78
CA ALA A 523 -15.66 24.60 -10.14
C ALA A 523 -16.23 25.57 -9.10
N ILE A 524 -15.65 26.77 -9.00
CA ILE A 524 -16.09 27.84 -8.09
C ILE A 524 -17.59 28.10 -8.20
N SER A 525 -18.12 28.17 -9.43
CA SER A 525 -19.53 28.50 -9.68
C SER A 525 -20.50 27.32 -9.56
N TYR A 526 -19.99 26.09 -9.44
CA TYR A 526 -20.80 24.86 -9.42
C TYR A 526 -20.67 24.09 -8.10
N THR A 527 -19.81 24.54 -7.18
CA THR A 527 -19.67 23.95 -5.85
C THR A 527 -20.99 24.01 -5.07
N ASN A 528 -21.52 22.85 -4.70
CA ASN A 528 -22.70 22.73 -3.84
C ASN A 528 -22.31 22.76 -2.36
N VAL A 529 -22.15 23.97 -1.82
CA VAL A 529 -21.75 24.22 -0.42
C VAL A 529 -22.65 23.48 0.58
N ASN A 530 -23.98 23.55 0.42
CA ASN A 530 -24.93 22.92 1.34
C ASN A 530 -24.78 21.40 1.40
N ARG A 531 -24.38 20.77 0.30
CA ARG A 531 -24.17 19.32 0.23
C ARG A 531 -22.86 18.95 0.92
N ILE A 532 -21.77 19.66 0.61
CA ILE A 532 -20.46 19.40 1.20
C ILE A 532 -20.47 19.66 2.70
N MET A 533 -21.10 20.73 3.19
CA MET A 533 -21.17 21.04 4.63
C MET A 533 -21.88 19.98 5.49
N ARG A 534 -22.47 18.93 4.90
CA ARG A 534 -22.97 17.77 5.65
C ARG A 534 -21.87 16.85 6.17
N CYS A 535 -20.67 16.92 5.60
CA CYS A 535 -19.54 16.09 6.02
C CYS A 535 -18.68 16.71 7.13
N CYS A 536 -18.87 17.99 7.46
CA CYS A 536 -17.98 18.72 8.35
C CYS A 536 -18.72 19.76 9.22
N SER A 537 -18.05 20.23 10.27
CA SER A 537 -18.49 21.37 11.08
C SER A 537 -18.28 22.70 10.36
N GLU A 538 -18.75 23.80 10.95
CA GLU A 538 -18.57 25.17 10.42
C GLU A 538 -17.11 25.58 10.23
N ILE A 539 -16.19 25.00 11.01
CA ILE A 539 -14.73 25.24 10.89
C ILE A 539 -14.03 24.20 10.00
N GLY A 540 -14.78 23.31 9.37
CA GLY A 540 -14.27 22.30 8.44
C GLY A 540 -13.83 21.00 9.09
N THR A 541 -13.94 20.81 10.41
CA THR A 541 -13.64 19.51 11.04
C THR A 541 -14.56 18.42 10.49
N ILE A 542 -13.99 17.36 9.91
CA ILE A 542 -14.74 16.26 9.27
C ILE A 542 -15.48 15.43 10.34
N LEU A 543 -16.76 15.17 10.09
CA LEU A 543 -17.66 14.36 10.92
C LEU A 543 -17.54 12.88 10.55
N LYS A 544 -16.35 12.32 10.76
CA LYS A 544 -16.01 10.92 10.42
C LYS A 544 -16.19 9.97 11.62
N PRO A 545 -16.42 8.67 11.35
CA PRO A 545 -16.43 7.63 12.38
C PRO A 545 -15.01 7.30 12.88
N ASP A 546 -14.91 6.42 13.90
CA ASP A 546 -13.61 5.94 14.40
C ASP A 546 -12.96 4.91 13.48
N ARG A 547 -13.77 4.22 12.67
CA ARG A 547 -13.31 3.17 11.75
C ARG A 547 -13.80 3.46 10.34
N PRO A 548 -13.02 3.16 9.29
CA PRO A 548 -13.49 3.35 7.93
C PRO A 548 -14.71 2.47 7.63
N ILE A 549 -15.50 2.92 6.67
CA ILE A 549 -16.53 2.13 6.03
C ILE A 549 -15.91 0.92 5.33
N THR A 550 -16.43 -0.27 5.61
CA THR A 550 -15.90 -1.53 5.10
C THR A 550 -17.05 -2.48 4.74
N MET A 551 -16.79 -3.41 3.82
CA MET A 551 -17.74 -4.48 3.49
C MET A 551 -17.97 -5.35 4.73
N ILE A 552 -19.21 -5.83 4.95
CA ILE A 552 -19.50 -6.72 6.07
C ILE A 552 -19.07 -8.17 5.77
N ASN A 553 -18.72 -8.93 6.81
CA ASN A 553 -18.30 -10.34 6.72
C ASN A 553 -19.16 -11.19 5.77
N SER A 554 -20.50 -11.12 5.89
CA SER A 554 -21.37 -11.97 5.09
C SER A 554 -21.30 -11.69 3.58
N LEU A 555 -21.08 -10.43 3.19
CA LEU A 555 -20.90 -10.10 1.77
C LEU A 555 -19.53 -10.52 1.24
N ILE A 556 -18.51 -10.59 2.10
CA ILE A 556 -17.20 -11.16 1.73
C ILE A 556 -17.34 -12.66 1.45
N ALA A 557 -18.12 -13.37 2.28
CA ALA A 557 -18.43 -14.78 2.02
C ALA A 557 -19.22 -14.97 0.71
N ASP A 558 -20.25 -14.15 0.48
CA ASP A 558 -21.04 -14.20 -0.76
C ASP A 558 -20.15 -13.86 -1.98
N TRP A 559 -19.23 -12.89 -1.86
CA TRP A 559 -18.27 -12.51 -2.90
C TRP A 559 -17.35 -13.69 -3.28
N ALA A 560 -16.83 -14.41 -2.28
CA ALA A 560 -16.03 -15.62 -2.50
C ALA A 560 -16.83 -16.78 -3.11
N GLN A 561 -18.03 -17.05 -2.60
CA GLN A 561 -18.93 -18.10 -3.13
C GLN A 561 -19.29 -17.86 -4.60
N ASN A 562 -19.38 -16.59 -5.00
CA ASN A 562 -19.68 -16.17 -6.36
C ASN A 562 -18.43 -15.85 -7.19
N LYS A 563 -17.29 -16.48 -6.86
CA LYS A 563 -16.04 -16.44 -7.65
C LYS A 563 -15.57 -15.01 -7.97
N GLY A 564 -15.69 -14.11 -7.01
CA GLY A 564 -15.24 -12.73 -7.14
C GLY A 564 -16.28 -11.78 -7.73
N VAL A 565 -17.51 -12.23 -7.97
CA VAL A 565 -18.62 -11.36 -8.42
C VAL A 565 -19.42 -10.86 -7.21
N VAL A 566 -19.40 -9.54 -6.99
CA VAL A 566 -20.14 -8.88 -5.90
C VAL A 566 -21.65 -9.03 -6.15
N GLN A 567 -22.38 -9.56 -5.15
CA GLN A 567 -23.83 -9.84 -5.25
C GLN A 567 -24.73 -8.70 -4.75
N GLY A 568 -24.13 -7.60 -4.30
CA GLY A 568 -24.80 -6.48 -3.69
C GLY A 568 -23.85 -5.71 -2.77
N GLU A 569 -24.32 -4.60 -2.24
CA GLU A 569 -23.47 -3.63 -1.53
C GLU A 569 -24.10 -3.32 -0.17
N LEU A 570 -23.39 -3.71 0.89
CA LEU A 570 -23.74 -3.41 2.27
C LEU A 570 -22.44 -3.20 3.05
N TYR A 571 -22.36 -2.03 3.66
CA TYR A 571 -21.18 -1.58 4.35
C TYR A 571 -21.49 -1.26 5.80
N SER A 572 -20.46 -1.31 6.63
CA SER A 572 -20.55 -0.94 8.04
C SER A 572 -19.34 -0.11 8.46
N THR A 573 -19.56 0.73 9.46
CA THR A 573 -18.54 1.51 10.16
C THR A 573 -18.89 1.51 11.65
N ARG A 574 -18.00 2.03 12.50
CA ARG A 574 -18.18 2.10 13.95
C ARG A 574 -17.70 3.45 14.48
N SER A 575 -18.50 4.02 15.38
CA SER A 575 -18.11 5.09 16.28
C SER A 575 -18.31 4.63 17.72
N SER A 576 -17.36 4.94 18.58
CA SER A 576 -17.43 4.86 20.03
C SER A 576 -18.00 6.18 20.54
N LEU A 577 -18.96 6.06 21.47
CA LEU A 577 -19.58 7.19 22.14
C LEU A 577 -18.85 7.51 23.45
#